data_AF-A0A2D5J0H4-F1
#
_entry.id   AF-A0A2D5J0H4-F1
#
_cell.length_a   1.000
_cell.length_b   1.000
_cell.length_c   1.000
_cell.angle_alpha   90.00
_cell.angle_beta   90.00
_cell.angle_gamma   90.00
#
_symmetry.space_group_name_H-M   'P 1'
#
loop_
_entity.id
_entity.type
_entity.pdbx_description
1 polymer ?
#
loop_
_entity_poly.entity_id
_entity_poly.type
_entity_poly.pdbx_seq_one_letter_code
_entity_poly.pdbx_strand_id
1 'polypeptide(L)'
;MRINVDGAVWCDHVSNRWRETQMTTTSKTTEDATKAVTETIAKMQKMGLNSMSWMGSDWVERMSDLGSEVLDFLAERVHEDVDFQHRLLHCKDMTELHKLQSEFIQRSINRYTEETGKMLELSSKAWMAPFEKK
;
A
#
# COMPACT_ATOMS: atom_id res chain seq x y z
N MET A 1 53.17 19.51 -58.44
CA MET A 1 51.81 19.34 -57.86
C MET A 1 51.82 18.07 -57.02
N ARG A 2 52.06 18.19 -55.70
CA ARG A 2 52.10 17.03 -54.78
C ARG A 2 50.70 16.80 -54.25
N ILE A 3 50.13 15.63 -54.55
CA ILE A 3 48.87 15.18 -53.96
C ILE A 3 49.22 14.59 -52.59
N ASN A 4 48.62 15.15 -51.56
CA ASN A 4 48.86 14.85 -50.15
C ASN A 4 48.19 13.51 -49.77
N VAL A 5 48.92 12.59 -49.14
CA VAL A 5 48.45 11.22 -48.79
C VAL A 5 48.03 11.12 -47.32
N ASP A 6 48.00 12.23 -46.58
CA ASP A 6 47.72 12.25 -45.12
C ASP A 6 46.22 12.15 -44.73
N GLY A 7 45.30 12.08 -45.70
CA GLY A 7 43.85 12.13 -45.42
C GLY A 7 43.24 10.84 -44.84
N ALA A 8 43.83 9.67 -45.11
CA ALA A 8 43.25 8.38 -44.74
C ALA A 8 43.47 8.00 -43.26
N VAL A 9 44.64 8.33 -42.70
CA VAL A 9 44.99 7.99 -41.31
C VAL A 9 44.21 8.86 -40.31
N TRP A 10 43.87 10.10 -40.69
CA TRP A 10 43.16 11.03 -39.82
C TRP A 10 41.69 10.63 -39.63
N CYS A 11 41.01 10.16 -40.67
CA CYS A 11 39.63 9.68 -40.59
C CYS A 11 39.49 8.41 -39.72
N ASP A 12 40.41 7.46 -39.85
CA ASP A 12 40.39 6.23 -39.06
C ASP A 12 40.70 6.48 -37.57
N HIS A 13 41.68 7.36 -37.28
CA HIS A 13 42.04 7.68 -35.90
C HIS A 13 40.92 8.46 -35.18
N VAL A 14 40.24 9.36 -35.89
CA VAL A 14 39.09 10.10 -35.35
C VAL A 14 37.91 9.14 -35.16
N SER A 15 37.61 8.26 -36.13
CA SER A 15 36.51 7.29 -36.04
C SER A 15 36.68 6.31 -34.87
N ASN A 16 37.89 5.79 -34.67
CA ASN A 16 38.18 4.85 -33.57
C ASN A 16 38.13 5.53 -32.20
N ARG A 17 38.62 6.79 -32.10
CA ARG A 17 38.47 7.59 -30.88
C ARG A 17 37.01 7.85 -30.53
N TRP A 18 36.15 8.16 -31.50
CA TRP A 18 34.70 8.33 -31.26
C TRP A 18 34.03 7.01 -30.82
N ARG A 19 34.45 5.87 -31.37
CA ARG A 19 33.94 4.53 -31.01
C ARG A 19 34.33 4.11 -29.59
N GLU A 20 35.57 4.36 -29.18
CA GLU A 20 36.07 4.08 -27.84
C GLU A 20 35.39 4.97 -26.79
N THR A 21 35.23 6.27 -27.09
CA THR A 21 34.58 7.22 -26.17
C THR A 21 33.09 6.88 -25.97
N GLN A 22 32.39 6.41 -27.02
CA GLN A 22 31.01 5.94 -26.93
C GLN A 22 30.89 4.70 -26.04
N MET A 23 31.72 3.66 -26.24
CA MET A 23 31.66 2.43 -25.42
C MET A 23 32.00 2.68 -23.94
N THR A 24 32.95 3.57 -23.64
CA THR A 24 33.31 3.87 -22.24
C THR A 24 32.26 4.69 -21.49
N THR A 25 31.46 5.50 -22.20
CA THR A 25 30.47 6.39 -21.59
C THR A 25 29.18 5.64 -21.27
N THR A 26 28.72 4.75 -22.15
CA THR A 26 27.49 3.95 -21.98
C THR A 26 27.66 2.85 -20.93
N SER A 27 28.84 2.21 -20.86
CA SER A 27 29.11 1.14 -19.88
C SER A 27 29.12 1.68 -18.44
N LYS A 28 29.79 2.83 -18.20
CA LYS A 28 29.87 3.43 -16.87
C LYS A 28 28.52 3.95 -16.37
N THR A 29 27.73 4.60 -17.24
CA THR A 29 26.40 5.08 -16.86
C THR A 29 25.42 3.94 -16.55
N THR A 30 25.52 2.81 -17.25
CA THR A 30 24.64 1.65 -17.00
C THR A 30 25.04 0.91 -15.71
N GLU A 31 26.33 0.74 -15.44
CA GLU A 31 26.81 0.14 -14.18
C GLU A 31 26.49 1.02 -12.97
N ASP A 32 26.68 2.33 -13.06
CA ASP A 32 26.38 3.27 -11.97
C ASP A 32 24.88 3.39 -11.74
N ALA A 33 24.05 3.40 -12.80
CA ALA A 33 22.60 3.36 -12.68
C ALA A 33 22.11 2.06 -12.03
N THR A 34 22.69 0.91 -12.42
CA THR A 34 22.34 -0.39 -11.84
C THR A 34 22.71 -0.43 -10.35
N LYS A 35 23.91 0.05 -10.00
CA LYS A 35 24.34 0.18 -8.59
C LYS A 35 23.41 1.08 -7.79
N ALA A 36 23.08 2.26 -8.31
CA ALA A 36 22.17 3.20 -7.64
C ALA A 36 20.76 2.59 -7.43
N VAL A 37 20.24 1.85 -8.40
CA VAL A 37 18.95 1.14 -8.27
C VAL A 37 19.05 0.03 -7.22
N THR A 38 20.11 -0.78 -7.23
CA THR A 38 20.29 -1.85 -6.23
C THR A 38 20.50 -1.30 -4.81
N GLU A 39 21.21 -0.19 -4.64
CA GLU A 39 21.36 0.48 -3.34
C GLU A 39 20.03 1.07 -2.86
N THR A 40 19.22 1.60 -3.77
CA THR A 40 17.89 2.12 -3.45
C THR A 40 16.96 0.99 -3.01
N ILE A 41 16.96 -0.13 -3.73
CA ILE A 41 16.21 -1.34 -3.36
C ILE A 41 16.68 -1.87 -2.01
N ALA A 42 18.00 -1.98 -1.78
CA ALA A 42 18.56 -2.43 -0.52
C ALA A 42 18.21 -1.49 0.65
N LYS A 43 18.19 -0.17 0.42
CA LYS A 43 17.73 0.81 1.41
C LYS A 43 16.24 0.65 1.72
N MET A 44 15.40 0.45 0.71
CA MET A 44 13.97 0.20 0.90
C MET A 44 13.71 -1.11 1.65
N GLN A 45 14.42 -2.19 1.29
CA GLN A 45 14.34 -3.47 2.00
C GLN A 45 14.81 -3.36 3.45
N LYS A 46 15.93 -2.66 3.69
CA LYS A 46 16.45 -2.44 5.04
C LYS A 46 15.49 -1.60 5.88
N MET A 47 14.87 -0.58 5.29
CA MET A 47 13.87 0.24 5.99
C MET A 47 12.61 -0.57 6.30
N GLY A 48 12.11 -1.37 5.35
CA GLY A 48 10.92 -2.23 5.52
C GLY A 48 11.11 -3.41 6.49
N LEU A 49 12.26 -4.07 6.46
CA LEU A 49 12.57 -5.18 7.37
C LEU A 49 12.92 -4.67 8.78
N ASN A 50 13.62 -3.53 8.89
CA ASN A 50 13.86 -2.89 10.18
C ASN A 50 12.55 -2.34 10.78
N SER A 51 11.61 -1.87 9.92
CA SER A 51 10.27 -1.49 10.36
C SER A 51 9.40 -2.66 10.82
N MET A 52 9.74 -3.91 10.47
CA MET A 52 9.06 -5.08 11.02
C MET A 52 9.72 -5.56 12.32
N SER A 53 11.04 -5.39 12.45
CA SER A 53 11.78 -5.76 13.66
C SER A 53 11.43 -4.90 14.89
N TRP A 54 11.11 -3.62 14.73
CA TRP A 54 10.74 -2.74 15.86
C TRP A 54 9.25 -2.83 16.26
N MET A 55 8.39 -3.39 15.39
CA MET A 55 6.94 -3.47 15.64
C MET A 55 6.59 -4.51 16.74
N GLY A 56 7.41 -5.54 16.95
CA GLY A 56 7.22 -6.49 18.06
C GLY A 56 5.94 -7.32 17.99
N SER A 57 5.78 -8.26 18.92
CA SER A 57 4.58 -9.11 19.03
C SER A 57 3.31 -8.30 19.34
N ASP A 58 3.46 -7.26 20.15
CA ASP A 58 2.33 -6.45 20.65
C ASP A 58 1.65 -5.69 19.50
N TRP A 59 2.40 -5.20 18.50
CA TRP A 59 1.80 -4.60 17.31
C TRP A 59 1.07 -5.62 16.46
N VAL A 60 1.61 -6.84 16.32
CA VAL A 60 0.96 -7.92 15.56
C VAL A 60 -0.36 -8.32 16.21
N GLU A 61 -0.38 -8.46 17.53
CA GLU A 61 -1.60 -8.74 18.31
C GLU A 61 -2.64 -7.63 18.13
N ARG A 62 -2.23 -6.36 18.26
CA ARG A 62 -3.12 -5.19 18.07
C ARG A 62 -3.69 -5.09 16.65
N MET A 63 -2.88 -5.41 15.64
CA MET A 63 -3.34 -5.46 14.24
C MET A 63 -4.28 -6.64 14.01
N SER A 64 -4.06 -7.76 14.69
CA SER A 64 -4.98 -8.90 14.68
C SER A 64 -6.31 -8.54 15.32
N ASP A 65 -6.32 -7.85 16.47
CA ASP A 65 -7.54 -7.37 17.12
C ASP A 65 -8.34 -6.43 16.21
N LEU A 66 -7.65 -5.48 15.57
CA LEU A 66 -8.26 -4.56 14.60
C LEU A 66 -8.86 -5.32 13.41
N GLY A 67 -8.12 -6.31 12.88
CA GLY A 67 -8.60 -7.16 11.79
C GLY A 67 -9.82 -8.00 12.19
N SER A 68 -9.84 -8.53 13.41
CA SER A 68 -10.97 -9.31 13.94
C SER A 68 -12.21 -8.44 14.05
N GLU A 69 -12.11 -7.24 14.61
CA GLU A 69 -13.26 -6.35 14.78
C GLU A 69 -13.88 -5.98 13.43
N VAL A 70 -13.07 -5.72 12.39
CA VAL A 70 -13.59 -5.46 11.03
C VAL A 70 -14.39 -6.65 10.50
N LEU A 71 -13.90 -7.88 10.71
CA LEU A 71 -14.57 -9.08 10.25
C LEU A 71 -15.87 -9.33 11.01
N ASP A 72 -15.85 -9.14 12.33
CA ASP A 72 -17.02 -9.28 13.20
C ASP A 72 -18.10 -8.27 12.81
N PHE A 73 -17.71 -7.02 12.59
CA PHE A 73 -18.62 -5.98 12.11
C PHE A 73 -19.28 -6.34 10.76
N LEU A 74 -18.50 -6.87 9.81
CA LEU A 74 -19.04 -7.30 8.52
C LEU A 74 -19.99 -8.50 8.65
N ALA A 75 -19.65 -9.47 9.51
CA ALA A 75 -20.49 -10.63 9.77
C ALA A 75 -21.84 -10.22 10.37
N GLU A 76 -21.83 -9.31 11.35
CA GLU A 76 -23.05 -8.75 11.95
C GLU A 76 -23.88 -7.99 10.91
N ARG A 77 -23.27 -7.18 10.05
CA ARG A 77 -23.97 -6.42 8.98
C ARG A 77 -24.71 -7.36 8.03
N VAL A 78 -24.07 -8.46 7.62
CA VAL A 78 -24.69 -9.46 6.75
C VAL A 78 -25.87 -10.13 7.45
N HIS A 79 -25.72 -10.47 8.73
CA HIS A 79 -26.80 -11.04 9.52
C HIS A 79 -28.00 -10.08 9.63
N GLU A 80 -27.76 -8.80 9.90
CA GLU A 80 -28.81 -7.78 9.96
C GLU A 80 -29.52 -7.57 8.61
N ASP A 81 -28.79 -7.59 7.50
CA ASP A 81 -29.37 -7.47 6.16
C ASP A 81 -30.27 -8.67 5.83
N VAL A 82 -29.87 -9.88 6.21
CA VAL A 82 -30.69 -11.09 6.04
C VAL A 82 -31.94 -11.05 6.92
N ASP A 83 -31.83 -10.65 8.19
CA ASP A 83 -33.00 -10.46 9.07
C ASP A 83 -33.96 -9.42 8.50
N PHE A 84 -33.44 -8.29 8.02
CA PHE A 84 -34.25 -7.26 7.38
C PHE A 84 -35.00 -7.79 6.16
N GLN A 85 -34.31 -8.48 5.24
CA GLN A 85 -34.95 -9.07 4.06
C GLN A 85 -35.98 -10.15 4.43
N HIS A 86 -35.67 -10.97 5.43
CA HIS A 86 -36.60 -11.97 5.93
C HIS A 86 -37.88 -11.31 6.47
N ARG A 87 -37.75 -10.29 7.32
CA ARG A 87 -38.90 -9.53 7.84
C ARG A 87 -39.65 -8.78 6.74
N LEU A 88 -38.93 -8.23 5.77
CA LEU A 88 -39.48 -7.51 4.62
C LEU A 88 -40.44 -8.39 3.80
N LEU A 89 -40.07 -9.64 3.56
CA LEU A 89 -40.91 -10.61 2.83
C LEU A 89 -42.19 -11.00 3.59
N HIS A 90 -42.26 -10.73 4.89
CA HIS A 90 -43.43 -11.03 5.73
C HIS A 90 -44.34 -9.82 5.96
N CYS A 91 -43.94 -8.61 5.53
CA CYS A 91 -44.77 -7.41 5.65
C CYS A 91 -46.05 -7.53 4.82
N LYS A 92 -47.18 -7.18 5.42
CA LYS A 92 -48.51 -7.29 4.79
C LYS A 92 -49.00 -5.95 4.23
N ASP A 93 -48.43 -4.84 4.68
CA ASP A 93 -48.80 -3.51 4.25
C ASP A 93 -47.63 -2.52 4.28
N MET A 94 -47.86 -1.34 3.71
CA MET A 94 -46.87 -0.27 3.58
C MET A 94 -46.49 0.35 4.94
N THR A 95 -47.37 0.31 5.94
CA THR A 95 -47.08 0.87 7.26
C THR A 95 -46.06 -0.02 7.99
N GLU A 96 -46.22 -1.34 7.94
CA GLU A 96 -45.25 -2.31 8.44
C GLU A 96 -43.90 -2.16 7.73
N LEU A 97 -43.91 -1.99 6.41
CA LEU A 97 -42.70 -1.76 5.62
C LEU A 97 -41.95 -0.49 6.07
N HIS A 98 -42.64 0.64 6.17
CA HIS A 98 -42.04 1.91 6.57
C HIS A 98 -41.45 1.86 7.98
N LYS A 99 -42.14 1.18 8.90
CA LYS A 99 -41.64 0.96 10.26
C LYS A 99 -40.37 0.11 10.24
N LEU A 100 -40.38 -1.01 9.51
CA LEU A 100 -39.24 -1.91 9.38
C LEU A 100 -38.02 -1.19 8.79
N GLN A 101 -38.22 -0.40 7.73
CA GLN A 101 -37.15 0.38 7.10
C GLN A 101 -36.59 1.45 8.04
N SER A 102 -37.44 2.15 8.80
CA SER A 102 -36.99 3.16 9.76
C SER A 102 -36.18 2.55 10.89
N GLU A 103 -36.62 1.40 11.43
CA GLU A 103 -35.87 0.63 12.44
C GLU A 103 -34.51 0.20 11.92
N PHE A 104 -34.45 -0.31 10.68
CA PHE A 104 -33.22 -0.76 10.05
C PHE A 104 -32.21 0.38 9.84
N ILE A 105 -32.66 1.53 9.34
CA ILE A 105 -31.80 2.71 9.15
C ILE A 105 -31.27 3.23 10.49
N GLN A 106 -32.14 3.36 11.49
CA GLN A 106 -31.74 3.84 12.81
C GLN A 106 -30.70 2.91 13.45
N ARG A 107 -30.92 1.60 13.34
CA ARG A 107 -29.97 0.60 13.83
C ARG A 107 -28.63 0.70 13.11
N SER A 108 -28.66 0.79 11.78
CA SER A 108 -27.45 0.94 10.96
C SER A 108 -26.64 2.16 11.39
N ILE A 109 -27.27 3.33 11.55
CA ILE A 109 -26.61 4.57 11.97
C ILE A 109 -25.93 4.40 13.33
N ASN A 110 -26.65 3.83 14.30
CA ASN A 110 -26.11 3.60 15.64
C ASN A 110 -24.90 2.67 15.57
N ARG A 111 -24.99 1.58 14.80
CA ARG A 111 -23.88 0.63 14.67
C ARG A 111 -22.65 1.22 14.02
N TYR A 112 -22.79 1.96 12.92
CA TYR A 112 -21.64 2.62 12.28
C TYR A 112 -20.97 3.63 13.23
N THR A 113 -21.77 4.34 14.04
CA THR A 113 -21.25 5.31 14.99
C THR A 113 -20.45 4.63 16.09
N GLU A 114 -20.99 3.57 16.67
CA GLU A 114 -20.31 2.78 17.70
C GLU A 114 -19.05 2.10 17.16
N GLU A 115 -19.13 1.52 15.96
CA GLU A 115 -18.00 0.85 15.30
C GLU A 115 -16.86 1.83 15.00
N THR A 116 -17.21 3.05 14.55
CA THR A 116 -16.22 4.11 14.35
C THR A 116 -15.50 4.44 15.66
N GLY A 117 -16.22 4.50 16.77
CA GLY A 117 -15.65 4.72 18.09
C GLY A 117 -14.66 3.63 18.49
N LYS A 118 -15.05 2.35 18.34
CA LYS A 118 -14.18 1.21 18.60
C LYS A 118 -12.95 1.20 17.70
N MET A 119 -13.12 1.47 16.41
CA MET A 119 -12.03 1.50 15.44
C MET A 119 -11.01 2.60 15.76
N LEU A 120 -11.47 3.77 16.22
CA LEU A 120 -10.58 4.84 16.69
C LEU A 120 -9.79 4.41 17.94
N GLU A 121 -10.42 3.69 18.86
CA GLU A 121 -9.75 3.17 20.04
C GLU A 121 -8.69 2.09 19.68
N LEU A 122 -9.06 1.12 18.86
CA LEU A 122 -8.17 0.04 18.41
C LEU A 122 -7.01 0.59 17.58
N SER A 123 -7.29 1.52 16.66
CA SER A 123 -6.25 2.17 15.86
C SER A 123 -5.33 3.01 16.73
N SER A 124 -5.83 3.81 17.67
CA SER A 124 -5.00 4.56 18.61
C SER A 124 -4.01 3.62 19.35
N LYS A 125 -4.51 2.49 19.86
CA LYS A 125 -3.67 1.48 20.52
C LYS A 125 -2.65 0.82 19.58
N ALA A 126 -3.01 0.58 18.32
CA ALA A 126 -2.10 -0.02 17.33
C ALA A 126 -1.01 0.97 16.86
N TRP A 127 -1.33 2.26 16.72
CA TRP A 127 -0.43 3.28 16.19
C TRP A 127 0.42 3.99 17.26
N MET A 128 -0.07 4.11 18.50
CA MET A 128 0.65 4.80 19.59
C MET A 128 1.56 3.87 20.42
N ALA A 129 1.41 2.55 20.32
CA ALA A 129 2.23 1.55 21.00
C ALA A 129 3.77 1.73 20.88
N PRO A 130 4.35 2.24 19.77
CA PRO A 130 5.80 2.34 19.68
C PRO A 130 6.43 3.44 20.54
N PHE A 131 5.63 4.33 21.15
CA PHE A 131 6.12 5.53 21.84
C PHE A 131 5.95 5.51 23.36
N GLU A 132 5.28 4.50 23.93
CA GLU A 132 5.00 4.44 25.38
C GLU A 132 6.15 3.87 26.23
N LYS A 133 7.19 3.29 25.61
CA LYS A 133 8.41 2.88 26.34
C LYS A 133 9.52 3.92 26.16
N LYS A 134 9.51 4.97 26.96
CA LYS A 134 10.70 5.78 27.26
C LYS A 134 10.75 6.18 28.72
#